data_AF-X1AU64-F1
#
_entry.id   AF-X1AU64-F1
#
_cell.length_a   1.000
_cell.length_b   1.000
_cell.length_c   1.000
_cell.angle_alpha   90.00
_cell.angle_beta   90.00
_cell.angle_gamma   90.00
#
_symmetry.space_group_name_H-M   'P 1'
#
loop_
_entity.id
_entity.type
_entity.pdbx_description
1 polymer ?
#
loop_
_entity_poly.entity_id
_entity_poly.type
_entity_poly.pdbx_seq_one_letter_code
_entity_poly.pdbx_strand_id
1 'polypeptide(L)'
;MLKEKGLSISISRVKSKITGKYPIGYSAAGVVLEIGKNIKDIKPGDRVACAGAGIANHAEFIAVPENLVVKVPDNLSLKSASTVAL
;
A
#
# COMPACT_ATOMS: atom_id res chain seq x y z
N MET A 1 6.86 20.56 18.12
CA MET A 1 5.39 20.36 18.16
C MET A 1 4.67 21.03 19.32
N LEU A 2 4.81 20.59 20.58
CA LEU A 2 4.08 21.22 21.71
C LEU A 2 4.52 22.67 21.93
N LYS A 3 5.84 22.91 21.86
CA LYS A 3 6.47 24.22 22.01
C LYS A 3 6.16 25.19 20.86
N GLU A 4 5.78 24.68 19.69
CA GLU A 4 5.54 25.47 18.47
C GLU A 4 4.05 25.68 18.16
N LYS A 5 3.20 24.68 18.46
CA LYS A 5 1.76 24.68 18.13
C LYS A 5 0.85 24.69 19.36
N GLY A 6 1.42 24.64 20.57
CA GLY A 6 0.67 24.69 21.82
C GLY A 6 -0.03 23.37 22.20
N LEU A 7 -0.59 23.38 23.42
CA LEU A 7 -1.17 22.20 24.07
C LEU A 7 -2.49 21.75 23.43
N SER A 8 -3.45 22.67 23.21
CA SER A 8 -4.76 22.33 22.63
C SER A 8 -4.66 21.65 21.27
N ILE A 9 -3.83 22.18 20.36
CA ILE A 9 -3.65 21.61 19.02
C ILE A 9 -3.01 20.21 19.09
N SER A 10 -2.06 20.02 20.01
CA SER A 10 -1.39 18.74 20.20
C SER A 10 -2.35 17.68 20.75
N ILE A 11 -3.18 18.04 21.73
CA ILE A 11 -4.22 17.16 22.30
C ILE A 11 -5.27 16.81 21.23
N SER A 12 -5.77 17.79 20.47
CA SER A 12 -6.77 17.54 19.42
C SER A 12 -6.25 16.61 18.33
N ARG A 13 -4.97 16.71 17.94
CA ARG A 13 -4.35 15.79 16.97
C ARG A 13 -4.26 14.36 17.50
N VAL A 14 -3.82 14.19 18.76
CA VAL A 14 -3.74 12.85 19.38
C VAL A 14 -5.13 12.22 19.45
N LYS A 15 -6.14 12.98 19.93
CA LYS A 15 -7.53 12.52 19.96
C LYS A 15 -8.02 12.09 18.58
N SER A 16 -7.80 12.93 17.57
CA SER A 16 -8.18 12.63 16.18
C SER A 16 -7.52 11.36 15.64
N LYS A 17 -6.23 11.14 15.95
CA LYS A 17 -5.49 9.95 15.50
C LYS A 17 -5.95 8.67 16.21
N ILE A 18 -6.36 8.75 17.48
CA ILE A 18 -6.92 7.63 18.24
C ILE A 18 -8.31 7.23 17.72
N THR A 19 -9.13 8.22 17.35
CA THR A 19 -10.50 7.98 16.86
C THR A 19 -10.55 7.68 15.35
N GLY A 20 -9.46 7.95 14.62
CA GLY A 20 -9.41 7.80 13.17
C GLY A 20 -9.44 6.33 12.75
N LYS A 21 -10.28 6.02 11.76
CA LYS A 21 -10.22 4.73 11.06
C LYS A 21 -9.29 4.89 9.87
N TYR A 22 -8.21 4.12 9.86
CA TYR A 22 -7.25 4.10 8.76
C TYR A 22 -7.27 2.71 8.12
N PRO A 23 -7.23 2.61 6.78
CA PRO A 23 -6.98 1.35 6.12
C PRO A 23 -5.68 0.72 6.65
N ILE A 24 -5.74 -0.58 6.95
CA ILE A 24 -4.58 -1.33 7.39
C ILE A 24 -3.88 -1.99 6.19
N GLY A 25 -2.63 -2.39 6.39
CA GLY A 25 -1.82 -3.02 5.36
C GLY A 25 -0.86 -2.06 4.69
N TYR A 26 0.28 -2.61 4.28
CA TYR A 26 1.35 -1.89 3.61
C TYR A 26 2.14 -2.79 2.66
N SER A 27 1.71 -4.05 2.49
CA SER A 27 2.33 -5.02 1.61
C SER A 27 1.29 -6.04 1.15
N ALA A 28 1.33 -6.36 -0.14
CA ALA A 28 0.44 -7.31 -0.77
C ALA A 28 1.08 -7.91 -2.02
N ALA A 29 0.58 -9.06 -2.47
CA ALA A 29 0.90 -9.63 -3.77
C ALA A 29 -0.36 -10.24 -4.39
N GLY A 30 -0.45 -10.20 -5.71
CA GLY A 30 -1.66 -10.58 -6.43
C GLY A 30 -1.45 -10.65 -7.94
N VAL A 31 -2.56 -10.61 -8.67
CA VAL A 31 -2.59 -10.63 -10.13
C VAL A 31 -3.17 -9.31 -10.63
N VAL A 32 -2.54 -8.74 -11.64
CA VAL A 32 -3.01 -7.49 -12.27
C VAL A 32 -4.30 -7.75 -13.02
N LEU A 33 -5.34 -6.97 -12.73
CA LEU A 33 -6.63 -7.05 -13.41
C LEU A 33 -6.73 -6.02 -14.53
N GLU A 34 -6.32 -4.79 -14.25
CA GLU A 34 -6.35 -3.66 -15.17
C GLU A 34 -5.12 -2.78 -14.98
N ILE A 35 -4.78 -2.00 -16.01
CA ILE A 35 -3.66 -1.06 -15.99
C ILE A 35 -4.11 0.32 -16.46
N GLY A 36 -3.44 1.36 -15.95
CA GLY A 36 -3.62 2.72 -16.46
C GLY A 36 -3.11 2.87 -17.88
N LYS A 37 -3.67 3.83 -18.64
CA LYS A 37 -3.38 4.06 -20.07
C LYS A 37 -1.88 4.19 -20.43
N ASN A 38 -1.06 4.67 -19.50
CA ASN A 38 0.35 4.95 -19.75
C ASN A 38 1.32 3.89 -19.20
N ILE A 39 0.79 2.81 -18.60
CA ILE A 39 1.59 1.69 -18.08
C ILE A 39 1.98 0.79 -19.24
N LYS A 40 3.27 0.43 -19.32
CA LYS A 40 3.81 -0.36 -20.45
C LYS A 40 4.48 -1.65 -19.98
N ASP A 41 5.08 -1.63 -18.81
CA ASP A 41 5.93 -2.72 -18.33
C ASP A 41 5.14 -3.80 -17.58
N ILE A 42 3.85 -3.55 -17.31
CA ILE A 42 2.92 -4.44 -16.59
C ILE A 42 1.66 -4.62 -17.44
N LYS A 43 1.08 -5.82 -17.43
CA LYS A 43 -0.17 -6.14 -18.13
C LYS A 43 -1.14 -6.96 -17.27
N PRO A 44 -2.45 -6.98 -17.58
CA PRO A 44 -3.39 -7.91 -16.97
C PRO A 44 -2.90 -9.36 -17.02
N GLY A 45 -3.05 -10.08 -15.92
CA GLY A 45 -2.55 -11.44 -15.72
C GLY A 45 -1.13 -11.52 -15.15
N ASP A 46 -0.35 -10.43 -15.15
CA ASP A 46 0.97 -10.43 -14.51
C ASP A 46 0.83 -10.63 -12.99
N ARG A 47 1.72 -11.44 -12.43
CA ARG A 47 1.85 -11.65 -10.98
C ARG A 47 2.74 -10.55 -10.41
N VAL A 48 2.27 -9.83 -9.41
CA VAL A 48 2.97 -8.67 -8.86
C VAL A 48 2.95 -8.63 -7.34
N ALA A 49 3.99 -8.04 -6.76
CA ALA A 49 4.06 -7.65 -5.37
C ALA A 49 4.07 -6.12 -5.29
N CYS A 50 3.54 -5.58 -4.20
CA CYS A 50 3.49 -4.14 -3.97
C CYS A 50 3.64 -3.79 -2.49
N ALA A 51 4.06 -2.55 -2.23
CA ALA A 51 4.22 -2.02 -0.88
C ALA A 51 3.90 -0.53 -0.80
N GLY A 52 3.41 -0.09 0.36
CA GLY A 52 3.13 1.32 0.65
C GLY A 52 1.95 1.49 1.59
N ALA A 53 2.16 2.18 2.71
CA ALA A 53 1.09 2.48 3.67
C ALA A 53 0.03 3.40 3.03
N GLY A 54 -1.25 3.05 3.19
CA GLY A 54 -2.36 3.77 2.59
C GLY A 54 -2.58 3.45 1.10
N ILE A 55 -1.72 2.62 0.50
CA ILE A 55 -1.80 2.20 -0.91
C ILE A 55 -1.99 0.68 -1.00
N ALA A 56 -1.01 -0.10 -0.54
CA ALA A 56 -1.03 -1.57 -0.51
C ALA A 56 -1.79 -2.09 0.72
N ASN A 57 -3.02 -1.61 0.87
CA ASN A 57 -3.89 -1.95 1.98
C ASN A 57 -4.42 -3.38 1.87
N HIS A 58 -4.84 -3.98 2.98
CA HIS A 58 -5.44 -5.30 2.99
C HIS A 58 -6.88 -5.23 2.48
N ALA A 59 -7.06 -5.54 1.20
CA ALA A 59 -8.33 -5.65 0.51
C ALA A 59 -8.21 -6.67 -0.64
N GLU A 60 -9.35 -7.15 -1.15
CA GLU A 60 -9.36 -8.04 -2.32
C GLU A 60 -8.90 -7.33 -3.60
N PHE A 61 -9.12 -6.02 -3.67
CA PHE A 61 -8.72 -5.17 -4.79
C PHE A 61 -8.04 -3.90 -4.26
N ILE A 62 -6.90 -3.54 -4.85
CA ILE A 62 -6.15 -2.32 -4.54
C ILE A 62 -5.64 -1.68 -5.83
N ALA A 63 -5.63 -0.35 -5.85
CA ALA A 63 -5.02 0.43 -6.93
C ALA A 63 -3.66 0.96 -6.45
N VAL A 64 -2.60 0.60 -7.17
CA VAL A 64 -1.22 0.89 -6.78
C VAL A 64 -0.49 1.61 -7.91
N PRO A 65 0.23 2.71 -7.64
CA PRO A 65 1.12 3.35 -8.60
C PRO A 65 2.20 2.39 -9.11
N GLU A 66 2.54 2.46 -10.40
CA GLU A 66 3.55 1.59 -11.03
C GLU A 66 4.88 1.54 -10.29
N ASN A 67 5.32 2.68 -9.75
CA ASN A 67 6.58 2.79 -9.01
C ASN A 67 6.59 2.04 -7.66
N LEU A 68 5.45 1.52 -7.21
CA LEU A 68 5.30 0.72 -5.99
C LEU A 68 4.97 -0.75 -6.29
N VAL A 69 5.14 -1.18 -7.53
CA VAL A 69 4.84 -2.53 -8.00
C VAL A 69 6.09 -3.18 -8.60
N VAL A 70 6.27 -4.47 -8.35
CA VAL A 70 7.31 -5.28 -8.98
C VAL A 70 6.72 -6.62 -9.44
N LYS A 71 7.20 -7.13 -10.59
CA LYS A 71 6.81 -8.45 -11.08
C LYS A 71 7.36 -9.55 -10.18
N VAL A 72 6.52 -10.55 -9.93
CA VAL A 72 6.87 -11.75 -9.17
C VAL A 72 7.37 -12.82 -10.13
N PRO A 73 8.57 -13.38 -9.93
CA PRO A 73 9.07 -14.51 -10.72
C PRO A 73 8.14 -15.72 -10.67
N ASP A 74 8.07 -16.49 -11.76
CA ASP A 74 7.15 -17.64 -11.85
C ASP A 74 7.36 -18.68 -10.75
N ASN A 75 8.63 -18.89 -10.36
CA ASN A 75 9.02 -19.85 -9.33
C ASN A 75 8.83 -19.36 -7.87
N LEU A 76 8.38 -18.12 -7.64
CA LEU A 76 8.14 -17.57 -6.31
C LEU A 76 6.65 -17.55 -6.01
N SER A 77 6.20 -18.09 -4.87
CA SER A 77 4.77 -18.06 -4.50
C SER A 77 4.29 -16.63 -4.19
N LEU A 78 3.01 -16.32 -4.44
CA LEU A 78 2.44 -15.01 -4.05
C LEU A 78 2.45 -14.80 -2.53
N LYS A 79 2.30 -15.87 -1.75
CA LYS A 79 2.39 -15.81 -0.27
C LYS A 79 3.77 -15.38 0.20
N SER A 80 4.82 -15.86 -0.46
CA SER A 80 6.19 -15.41 -0.18
C SER A 80 6.42 -13.99 -0.71
N ALA A 81 5.90 -13.69 -1.91
CA ALA A 81 6.04 -12.36 -2.50
C ALA A 81 5.27 -11.27 -1.73
N SER A 82 4.27 -11.60 -0.92
CA SER A 82 3.56 -10.60 -0.10
C SER A 82 4.37 -10.11 1.11
N THR A 83 5.63 -10.54 1.27
CA THR A 83 6.52 -10.07 2.36
C THR A 83 7.55 -9.05 1.88
N VAL A 84 7.37 -8.43 0.70
CA VAL A 84 8.36 -7.47 0.12
C VAL A 84 8.74 -6.29 1.01
N ALA A 85 7.90 -5.94 1.99
CA ALA A 85 8.16 -4.84 2.91
C ALA A 85 8.86 -5.24 4.23
N LEU A 86 9.19 -6.52 4.42
CA LEU A 86 9.80 -7.08 5.63
C LEU A 86 11.23 -7.58 5.39
#